data_AF-U9VM18-F1
#
_entry.id   AF-U9VM18-F1
#
_cell.length_a   1.000
_cell.length_b   1.000
_cell.length_c   1.000
_cell.angle_alpha   90.00
_cell.angle_beta   90.00
_cell.angle_gamma   90.00
#
_symmetry.space_group_name_H-M   'P 1'
#
loop_
_entity.id
_entity.type
_entity.pdbx_description
1 polymer ?
#
loop_
_entity_poly.entity_id
_entity_poly.type
_entity_poly.pdbx_seq_one_letter_code
_entity_poly.pdbx_strand_id
1 'polypeptide(L)'
;MKVTIDIDKLLEAGRINQNEYNQIKSFAMEDTGSLAFNILISFGVIAAILGAVALLPSFWTAIALGLMLSVCGIYVQTRYAQQWGVLGVILLFVGTLMGSSGILAITEGSVVGFLLVMVFCAIGGILTKRTLLMIIATLALSATVGAMVMYGYASYFLVIRQPLITVILFSVLGWGAYFIAHKLSVDYSHLAIAVSRTSLFLVNFGFWVGSLWGDSLWLQNDSWSFDSSDIIIPDWFFAWVWAITLIGTTIWAARQNRRWAVNALSVFGMIHFYTQYFENLGASPTTVLIAGIIALSIAVALARYNQTINSSELT
;
A
#
# COMPACT_ATOMS: atom_id res chain seq x y z
N MET A 1 -12.36 -13.43 -8.69
CA MET A 1 -12.74 -13.92 -7.36
C MET A 1 -11.73 -14.99 -6.97
N LYS A 2 -10.97 -14.82 -5.88
CA LYS A 2 -10.04 -15.87 -5.39
C LYS A 2 -10.82 -16.69 -4.36
N VAL A 3 -11.15 -17.93 -4.69
CA VAL A 3 -11.83 -18.85 -3.76
C VAL A 3 -10.75 -19.45 -2.86
N THR A 4 -10.93 -19.35 -1.55
CA THR A 4 -9.98 -19.89 -0.57
C THR A 4 -10.61 -21.13 0.03
N ILE A 5 -10.04 -22.30 -0.23
CA ILE A 5 -10.62 -23.59 0.15
C ILE A 5 -9.78 -24.17 1.29
N ASP A 6 -10.43 -24.56 2.38
CA ASP A 6 -9.80 -25.29 3.47
C ASP A 6 -9.69 -26.77 3.08
N ILE A 7 -8.53 -27.15 2.57
CA ILE A 7 -8.27 -28.50 2.06
C ILE A 7 -8.23 -29.54 3.18
N ASP A 8 -7.93 -29.15 4.42
CA ASP A 8 -7.95 -30.04 5.58
C ASP A 8 -9.40 -30.43 5.90
N LYS A 9 -10.31 -29.44 5.92
CA LYS A 9 -11.74 -29.71 6.09
C LYS A 9 -12.34 -30.54 4.96
N LEU A 10 -11.88 -30.37 3.72
CA LEU A 10 -12.36 -31.18 2.62
C LEU A 10 -11.91 -32.64 2.74
N LEU A 11 -10.70 -32.88 3.24
CA LEU A 11 -10.19 -34.21 3.51
C LEU A 11 -10.95 -34.86 4.67
N GLU A 12 -11.16 -34.13 5.78
CA GLU A 12 -11.96 -34.60 6.93
C GLU A 12 -13.42 -34.88 6.55
N ALA A 13 -14.01 -34.05 5.68
CA ALA A 13 -15.38 -34.24 5.18
C ALA A 13 -15.49 -35.31 4.08
N GLY A 14 -14.38 -35.98 3.72
CA GLY A 14 -14.35 -37.01 2.67
C GLY A 14 -14.68 -36.49 1.26
N ARG A 15 -14.60 -35.17 1.04
CA ARG A 15 -14.88 -34.51 -0.24
C ARG A 15 -13.73 -34.62 -1.23
N ILE A 16 -12.51 -34.83 -0.73
CA ILE A 16 -11.30 -35.10 -1.50
C ILE A 16 -10.54 -36.26 -0.87
N ASN A 17 -9.77 -36.98 -1.68
CA ASN A 17 -8.90 -38.05 -1.19
C ASN A 17 -7.49 -37.53 -0.84
N GLN A 18 -6.67 -38.36 -0.18
CA GLN A 18 -5.32 -37.99 0.25
C GLN A 18 -4.39 -37.59 -0.91
N ASN A 19 -4.62 -38.13 -2.11
CA ASN A 19 -3.81 -37.85 -3.28
C ASN A 19 -4.13 -36.46 -3.86
N GLU A 20 -5.43 -36.13 -3.95
CA GLU A 20 -5.91 -34.78 -4.31
C GLU A 20 -5.48 -33.75 -3.28
N TYR A 21 -5.54 -34.08 -1.99
CA TYR A 21 -5.04 -33.24 -0.91
C TYR A 21 -3.55 -32.93 -1.11
N ASN A 22 -2.72 -33.94 -1.34
CA ASN A 22 -1.28 -33.75 -1.56
C ASN A 22 -1.00 -32.93 -2.83
N GLN A 23 -1.78 -33.13 -3.89
CA GLN A 23 -1.67 -32.37 -5.13
C GLN A 23 -2.04 -30.89 -4.92
N ILE A 24 -3.17 -30.59 -4.29
CA ILE A 24 -3.59 -29.21 -4.02
C ILE A 24 -2.64 -28.54 -3.02
N LYS A 25 -2.19 -29.28 -2.00
CA LYS A 25 -1.19 -28.80 -1.04
C LYS A 25 0.14 -28.49 -1.70
N SER A 26 0.55 -29.25 -2.71
CA SER A 26 1.76 -28.96 -3.48
C SER A 26 1.66 -27.62 -4.23
N PHE A 27 0.49 -27.27 -4.77
CA PHE A 27 0.23 -25.95 -5.36
C PHE A 27 0.20 -24.81 -4.33
N ALA A 28 -0.14 -25.09 -3.07
CA ALA A 28 -0.23 -24.09 -2.00
C ALA A 28 1.11 -23.87 -1.27
N MET A 29 1.96 -24.90 -1.14
CA MET A 29 3.24 -24.84 -0.43
C MET A 29 4.30 -23.99 -1.17
N GLU A 30 4.14 -23.76 -2.47
CA GLU A 30 5.00 -22.82 -3.23
C GLU A 30 4.85 -21.36 -2.74
N ASP A 31 3.73 -20.98 -2.12
CA ASP A 31 3.40 -19.56 -1.88
C ASP A 31 3.95 -18.98 -0.55
N THR A 32 4.01 -19.74 0.55
CA THR A 32 4.19 -19.14 1.90
C THR A 32 5.65 -19.06 2.36
N GLY A 33 6.47 -20.08 2.10
CA GLY A 33 7.93 -20.03 2.34
C GLY A 33 8.63 -18.99 1.44
N SER A 34 7.96 -18.60 0.34
CA SER A 34 8.42 -17.57 -0.56
C SER A 34 8.37 -16.17 0.07
N LEU A 35 7.47 -15.86 1.02
CA LEU A 35 7.23 -14.47 1.41
C LEU A 35 8.44 -13.83 2.12
N ALA A 36 8.97 -14.47 3.17
CA ALA A 36 10.13 -13.96 3.90
C ALA A 36 11.37 -13.88 3.02
N PHE A 37 11.58 -14.89 2.17
CA PHE A 37 12.65 -14.93 1.18
C PHE A 37 12.51 -13.81 0.14
N ASN A 38 11.30 -13.60 -0.39
CA ASN A 38 10.98 -12.55 -1.36
C ASN A 38 11.18 -11.16 -0.74
N ILE A 39 10.84 -10.97 0.54
CA ILE A 39 11.11 -9.72 1.26
C ILE A 39 12.61 -9.48 1.34
N LEU A 40 13.39 -10.49 1.74
CA LEU A 40 14.84 -10.36 1.91
C LEU A 40 15.57 -10.13 0.57
N ILE A 41 15.14 -10.82 -0.49
CA ILE A 41 15.59 -10.55 -1.87
C ILE A 41 15.25 -9.12 -2.28
N SER A 42 14.02 -8.67 -2.01
CA SER A 42 13.59 -7.31 -2.38
C SER A 42 14.46 -6.26 -1.69
N PHE A 43 14.78 -6.43 -0.40
CA PHE A 43 15.74 -5.57 0.30
C PHE A 43 17.14 -5.63 -0.33
N GLY A 44 17.64 -6.83 -0.65
CA GLY A 44 18.92 -7.00 -1.32
C GLY A 44 18.99 -6.31 -2.69
N VAL A 45 17.93 -6.40 -3.49
CA VAL A 45 17.81 -5.73 -4.79
C VAL A 45 17.78 -4.21 -4.62
N ILE A 46 16.99 -3.68 -3.68
CA ILE A 46 16.96 -2.24 -3.38
C ILE A 46 18.35 -1.75 -2.95
N ALA A 47 19.02 -2.47 -2.04
CA ALA A 47 20.37 -2.13 -1.60
C ALA A 47 21.38 -2.15 -2.76
N ALA A 48 21.31 -3.15 -3.65
CA ALA A 48 22.16 -3.23 -4.83
C ALA A 48 21.91 -2.06 -5.80
N ILE A 49 20.65 -1.65 -6.01
CA ILE A 49 20.30 -0.50 -6.85
C ILE A 49 20.84 0.80 -6.24
N LEU A 50 20.62 1.01 -4.94
CA LEU A 50 21.13 2.20 -4.24
C LEU A 50 22.65 2.26 -4.29
N GLY A 51 23.34 1.13 -4.07
CA GLY A 51 24.79 1.02 -4.20
C GLY A 51 25.27 1.29 -5.63
N ALA A 52 24.60 0.74 -6.64
CA ALA A 52 24.91 1.00 -8.03
C ALA A 52 24.73 2.48 -8.40
N VAL A 53 23.62 3.10 -7.99
CA VAL A 53 23.36 4.54 -8.19
C VAL A 53 24.44 5.39 -7.51
N ALA A 54 24.87 5.02 -6.30
CA ALA A 54 25.93 5.73 -5.58
C ALA A 54 27.31 5.62 -6.25
N LEU A 55 27.55 4.54 -7.00
CA LEU A 55 28.79 4.34 -7.76
C LEU A 55 28.77 4.99 -9.15
N LEU A 56 27.60 5.41 -9.64
CA LEU A 56 27.51 6.03 -10.96
C LEU A 56 28.09 7.46 -10.94
N PRO A 57 28.79 7.85 -12.02
CA PRO A 57 29.51 9.13 -12.05
C PRO A 57 28.58 10.35 -12.12
N SER A 58 27.31 10.18 -12.50
CA SER A 58 26.32 11.27 -12.47
C SER A 58 24.88 10.75 -12.39
N PHE A 59 23.96 11.58 -11.90
CA PHE A 59 22.53 11.25 -11.90
C PHE A 59 21.97 11.10 -13.32
N TRP A 60 22.50 11.83 -14.31
CA TRP A 60 22.15 11.64 -15.72
C TRP A 60 22.47 10.24 -16.22
N THR A 61 23.60 9.66 -15.79
CA THR A 61 23.95 8.28 -16.14
C THR A 61 23.01 7.27 -15.49
N ALA A 62 22.53 7.52 -14.27
CA ALA A 62 21.50 6.69 -13.62
C ALA A 62 20.18 6.74 -14.39
N ILE A 63 19.76 7.92 -14.85
CA ILE A 63 18.55 8.07 -15.68
C ILE A 63 18.71 7.32 -17.01
N ALA A 64 19.80 7.55 -17.73
CA ALA A 64 20.03 6.94 -19.04
C ALA A 64 20.09 5.41 -18.95
N LEU A 65 20.86 4.88 -18.00
CA LEU A 65 20.95 3.44 -17.76
C LEU A 65 19.62 2.86 -17.28
N GLY A 66 18.93 3.54 -16.38
CA GLY A 66 17.62 3.15 -15.90
C GLY A 66 16.58 3.05 -17.02
N LEU A 67 16.54 4.03 -17.91
CA LEU A 67 15.67 4.02 -19.10
C LEU A 67 16.03 2.88 -20.04
N MET A 68 17.33 2.69 -20.34
CA MET A 68 17.81 1.61 -21.20
C MET A 68 17.38 0.24 -20.65
N LEU A 69 17.64 -0.03 -19.37
CA LEU A 69 17.26 -1.29 -18.72
C LEU A 69 15.73 -1.48 -18.69
N SER A 70 14.97 -0.42 -18.47
CA SER A 70 13.51 -0.47 -18.48
C SER A 70 12.96 -0.82 -19.87
N VAL A 71 13.49 -0.20 -20.92
CA VAL A 71 13.12 -0.50 -22.32
C VAL A 71 13.48 -1.94 -22.67
N CYS A 72 14.67 -2.40 -22.31
CA CYS A 72 15.07 -3.80 -22.49
C CYS A 72 14.15 -4.75 -21.72
N GLY A 73 13.79 -4.43 -20.47
CA GLY A 73 12.85 -5.21 -19.66
C GLY A 73 11.47 -5.33 -20.30
N ILE A 74 10.92 -4.21 -20.79
CA ILE A 74 9.65 -4.18 -21.54
C ILE A 74 9.75 -5.04 -22.80
N TYR A 75 10.83 -4.91 -23.56
CA TYR A 75 11.04 -5.67 -24.79
C TYR A 75 11.10 -7.19 -24.52
N VAL A 76 11.89 -7.60 -23.52
CA VAL A 76 11.99 -9.01 -23.11
C VAL A 76 10.63 -9.54 -22.63
N GLN A 77 9.87 -8.76 -21.86
CA GLN A 77 8.55 -9.17 -21.37
C GLN A 77 7.50 -9.28 -22.47
N THR A 78 7.57 -8.43 -23.49
CA THR A 78 6.57 -8.43 -24.56
C THR A 78 6.85 -9.47 -25.63
N ARG A 79 8.12 -9.85 -25.84
CA ARG A 79 8.54 -10.78 -26.92
C ARG A 79 8.99 -12.15 -26.45
N TYR A 80 9.57 -12.24 -25.25
CA TYR A 80 10.29 -13.43 -24.79
C TYR A 80 9.89 -13.87 -23.38
N ALA A 81 8.70 -13.50 -22.90
CA ALA A 81 8.24 -13.80 -21.54
C ALA A 81 8.33 -15.29 -21.17
N GLN A 82 8.08 -16.21 -22.12
CA GLN A 82 8.13 -17.65 -21.85
C GLN A 82 9.54 -18.16 -21.53
N GLN A 83 10.57 -17.55 -22.11
CA GLN A 83 11.97 -18.02 -21.98
C GLN A 83 12.75 -17.18 -20.99
N TRP A 84 12.49 -15.87 -20.98
CA TRP A 84 13.29 -14.85 -20.27
C TRP A 84 12.43 -13.94 -19.39
N GLY A 85 11.22 -14.37 -19.02
CA GLY A 85 10.27 -13.56 -18.26
C GLY A 85 10.84 -13.03 -16.94
N VAL A 86 11.61 -13.84 -16.21
CA VAL A 86 12.27 -13.43 -14.96
C VAL A 86 13.30 -12.32 -15.22
N LEU A 87 14.16 -12.49 -16.22
CA LEU A 87 15.13 -11.47 -16.61
C LEU A 87 14.44 -10.16 -17.00
N GLY A 88 13.36 -10.25 -17.79
CA GLY A 88 12.57 -9.08 -18.17
C GLY A 88 11.96 -8.35 -16.97
N VAL A 89 11.49 -9.08 -15.94
CA VAL A 89 11.02 -8.48 -14.67
C VAL A 89 12.17 -7.73 -14.00
N ILE A 90 13.32 -8.39 -13.83
CA ILE A 90 14.47 -7.83 -13.12
C ILE A 90 14.97 -6.56 -13.81
N LEU A 91 15.18 -6.61 -15.13
CA LEU A 91 15.63 -5.45 -15.92
C LEU A 91 14.65 -4.28 -15.80
N LEU A 92 13.35 -4.56 -15.87
CA LEU A 92 12.33 -3.53 -15.71
C LEU A 92 12.37 -2.90 -14.31
N PHE A 93 12.41 -3.70 -13.25
CA PHE A 93 12.41 -3.17 -11.88
C PHE A 93 13.68 -2.41 -11.56
N VAL A 94 14.85 -2.99 -11.86
CA VAL A 94 16.14 -2.33 -11.66
C VAL A 94 16.20 -1.03 -12.47
N GLY A 95 15.81 -1.08 -13.74
CA GLY A 95 15.81 0.09 -14.61
C GLY A 95 14.87 1.19 -14.11
N THR A 96 13.65 0.82 -13.71
CA THR A 96 12.65 1.80 -13.26
C THR A 96 13.10 2.46 -11.96
N LEU A 97 13.54 1.68 -10.98
CA LEU A 97 14.00 2.21 -9.70
C LEU A 97 15.26 3.07 -9.86
N MET A 98 16.25 2.62 -10.63
CA MET A 98 17.46 3.38 -10.90
C MET A 98 17.17 4.71 -11.62
N GLY A 99 16.32 4.67 -12.65
CA GLY A 99 15.90 5.87 -13.36
C GLY A 99 15.12 6.83 -12.47
N SER A 100 14.20 6.30 -11.64
CA SER A 100 13.47 7.09 -10.66
C SER A 100 14.38 7.74 -9.62
N SER A 101 15.37 7.02 -9.09
CA SER A 101 16.37 7.59 -8.18
C SER A 101 17.17 8.72 -8.82
N GLY A 102 17.60 8.56 -10.08
CA GLY A 102 18.29 9.61 -10.82
C GLY A 102 17.42 10.85 -11.05
N ILE A 103 16.15 10.66 -11.41
CA ILE A 103 15.18 11.76 -11.57
C ILE A 103 15.01 12.53 -10.26
N LEU A 104 14.76 11.83 -9.15
CA LEU A 104 14.57 12.47 -7.84
C LEU A 104 15.83 13.20 -7.38
N ALA A 105 17.02 12.66 -7.65
CA ALA A 105 18.26 13.30 -7.29
C ALA A 105 18.50 14.62 -8.05
N ILE A 106 18.23 14.66 -9.36
CA ILE A 106 18.40 15.90 -10.17
C ILE A 106 17.34 16.96 -9.81
N THR A 107 16.14 16.50 -9.51
CA THR A 107 15.01 17.38 -9.19
C THR A 107 14.93 17.74 -7.71
N GLU A 108 15.92 17.32 -6.91
CA GLU A 108 16.02 17.52 -5.47
C GLU A 108 14.74 17.09 -4.71
N GLY A 109 14.06 16.05 -5.20
CA GLY A 109 12.81 15.58 -4.61
C GLY A 109 11.62 16.55 -4.76
N SER A 110 11.68 17.47 -5.74
CA SER A 110 10.57 18.38 -6.01
C SER A 110 9.31 17.67 -6.51
N VAL A 111 8.18 18.38 -6.48
CA VAL A 111 6.89 17.92 -7.01
C VAL A 111 7.01 17.41 -8.44
N VAL A 112 7.77 18.12 -9.29
CA VAL A 112 8.01 17.73 -10.69
C VAL A 112 8.75 16.40 -10.76
N GLY A 113 9.75 16.19 -9.91
CA GLY A 113 10.47 14.93 -9.81
C GLY A 113 9.56 13.75 -9.51
N PHE A 114 8.73 13.88 -8.48
CA PHE A 114 7.77 12.83 -8.11
C PHE A 114 6.70 12.58 -9.17
N LEU A 115 6.23 13.62 -9.88
CA LEU A 115 5.32 13.46 -11.03
C LEU A 115 5.99 12.70 -12.18
N LEU A 116 7.26 13.00 -12.50
CA LEU A 116 8.01 12.27 -13.52
C LEU A 116 8.21 10.79 -13.13
N VAL A 117 8.54 10.51 -11.88
CA VAL A 117 8.63 9.14 -11.34
C VAL A 117 7.29 8.42 -11.43
N MET A 118 6.20 9.09 -11.06
CA MET A 118 4.85 8.54 -11.15
C MET A 118 4.51 8.14 -12.58
N VAL A 119 4.74 9.02 -13.56
CA VAL A 119 4.49 8.72 -14.98
C VAL A 119 5.38 7.59 -15.46
N PHE A 120 6.68 7.61 -15.12
CA PHE A 120 7.63 6.58 -15.54
C PHE A 120 7.24 5.18 -15.02
N CYS A 121 6.91 5.08 -13.73
CA CYS A 121 6.44 3.83 -13.13
C CYS A 121 5.09 3.39 -13.70
N ALA A 122 4.15 4.32 -13.92
CA ALA A 122 2.84 4.00 -14.48
C ALA A 122 2.94 3.45 -15.90
N ILE A 123 3.77 4.05 -16.77
CA ILE A 123 4.00 3.55 -18.13
C ILE A 123 4.59 2.13 -18.07
N GLY A 124 5.63 1.91 -17.28
CA GLY A 124 6.21 0.58 -17.11
C GLY A 124 5.21 -0.45 -16.59
N GLY A 125 4.42 -0.08 -15.58
CA GLY A 125 3.38 -0.91 -14.97
C GLY A 125 2.26 -1.28 -15.94
N ILE A 126 1.78 -0.32 -16.73
CA ILE A 126 0.73 -0.54 -17.74
C ILE A 126 1.24 -1.43 -18.87
N LEU A 127 2.39 -1.10 -19.47
CA LEU A 127 2.92 -1.84 -20.62
C LEU A 127 3.25 -3.30 -20.29
N THR A 128 3.65 -3.57 -19.05
CA THR A 128 4.08 -4.91 -18.62
C THR A 128 3.10 -5.59 -17.67
N LYS A 129 1.95 -4.97 -17.40
CA LYS A 129 0.89 -5.48 -16.51
C LYS A 129 1.41 -5.78 -15.10
N ARG A 130 2.27 -4.91 -14.56
CA ARG A 130 2.91 -5.09 -13.23
C ARG A 130 2.30 -4.20 -12.17
N THR A 131 1.63 -4.84 -11.22
CA THR A 131 0.95 -4.20 -10.09
C THR A 131 1.89 -3.39 -9.19
N LEU A 132 3.09 -3.91 -8.92
CA LEU A 132 4.04 -3.24 -8.03
C LEU A 132 4.48 -1.86 -8.56
N LEU A 133 4.69 -1.71 -9.87
CA LEU A 133 5.00 -0.42 -10.47
C LEU A 133 3.83 0.57 -10.37
N MET A 134 2.60 0.09 -10.47
CA MET A 134 1.41 0.94 -10.25
C MET A 134 1.27 1.39 -8.80
N ILE A 135 1.64 0.54 -7.84
CA ILE A 135 1.70 0.89 -6.41
C ILE A 135 2.77 1.97 -6.21
N ILE A 136 3.98 1.79 -6.74
CA ILE A 136 5.07 2.78 -6.65
C ILE A 136 4.66 4.10 -7.31
N ALA A 137 3.99 4.06 -8.47
CA ALA A 137 3.47 5.26 -9.13
C ALA A 137 2.45 6.01 -8.24
N THR A 138 1.57 5.28 -7.57
CA THR A 138 0.57 5.85 -6.64
C THR A 138 1.24 6.46 -5.41
N LEU A 139 2.28 5.81 -4.87
CA LEU A 139 3.07 6.34 -3.77
C LEU A 139 3.90 7.58 -4.19
N ALA A 140 4.47 7.58 -5.39
CA ALA A 140 5.16 8.75 -5.94
C ALA A 140 4.20 9.93 -6.11
N LEU A 141 2.96 9.69 -6.55
CA LEU A 141 1.92 10.72 -6.55
C LEU A 141 1.63 11.25 -5.13
N SER A 142 1.67 10.40 -4.09
CA SER A 142 1.42 10.86 -2.73
C SER A 142 2.48 11.83 -2.23
N ALA A 143 3.72 11.64 -2.66
CA ALA A 143 4.81 12.56 -2.31
C ALA A 143 4.62 13.96 -2.92
N THR A 144 3.86 14.11 -4.00
CA THR A 144 3.56 15.44 -4.59
C THR A 144 2.67 16.30 -3.70
N VAL A 145 1.93 15.68 -2.78
CA VAL A 145 1.10 16.35 -1.77
C VAL A 145 1.72 16.27 -0.36
N GLY A 146 3.02 15.98 -0.30
CA GLY A 146 3.81 16.03 0.93
C GLY A 146 3.73 14.78 1.79
N ALA A 147 3.38 13.61 1.22
CA ALA A 147 3.55 12.33 1.90
C ALA A 147 5.02 11.90 1.88
N MET A 148 5.58 11.58 3.04
CA MET A 148 6.95 11.09 3.16
C MET A 148 7.14 10.24 4.42
N VAL A 149 8.24 9.51 4.43
CA VAL A 149 8.72 8.80 5.61
C VAL A 149 10.04 9.43 6.04
N MET A 150 10.23 9.54 7.35
CA MET A 150 11.45 10.09 7.93
C MET A 150 11.98 9.13 9.00
N TYR A 151 13.29 9.07 9.12
CA TYR A 151 13.97 8.42 10.24
C TYR A 151 14.77 9.46 11.01
N GLY A 152 14.54 9.53 12.31
CA GLY A 152 15.25 10.44 13.21
C GLY A 152 15.13 9.96 14.64
N TYR A 153 16.17 10.17 15.46
CA TYR A 153 16.17 9.78 16.88
C TYR A 153 15.75 8.31 17.12
N ALA A 154 16.28 7.39 16.32
CA ALA A 154 15.93 5.96 16.34
C ALA A 154 14.43 5.65 16.15
N SER A 155 13.68 6.58 15.54
CA SER A 155 12.24 6.50 15.34
C SER A 155 11.89 6.70 13.88
N TYR A 156 10.85 6.01 13.41
CA TYR A 156 10.28 6.18 12.08
C TYR A 156 9.02 7.03 12.16
N PHE A 157 8.94 8.04 11.31
CA PHE A 157 7.80 8.94 11.22
C PHE A 157 7.16 8.83 9.85
N LEU A 158 5.83 8.72 9.85
CA LEU A 158 5.02 8.95 8.67
C LEU A 158 4.56 10.39 8.70
N VAL A 159 4.84 11.15 7.65
CA VAL A 159 4.47 12.55 7.55
C VAL A 159 3.55 12.74 6.34
N ILE A 160 2.41 13.38 6.57
CA ILE A 160 1.51 13.87 5.52
C ILE A 160 1.35 15.37 5.73
N ARG A 161 2.04 16.19 4.93
CA ARG A 161 1.99 17.66 5.11
C ARG A 161 0.63 18.27 4.81
N GLN A 162 -0.15 17.63 3.93
CA GLN A 162 -1.49 18.10 3.55
C GLN A 162 -2.51 16.99 3.71
N PRO A 163 -2.95 16.72 4.96
CA PRO A 163 -3.93 15.70 5.26
C PRO A 163 -5.20 15.77 4.41
N LEU A 164 -5.84 16.93 4.30
CA LEU A 164 -7.10 17.10 3.57
C LEU A 164 -6.91 16.82 2.08
N ILE A 165 -5.89 17.42 1.46
CA ILE A 165 -5.64 17.25 0.02
C ILE A 165 -5.32 15.79 -0.28
N THR A 166 -4.53 15.14 0.57
CA THR A 166 -4.26 13.70 0.48
C THR A 166 -5.55 12.89 0.55
N VAL A 167 -6.42 13.15 1.54
CA VAL A 167 -7.72 12.48 1.67
C VAL A 167 -8.57 12.67 0.41
N ILE A 168 -8.72 13.89 -0.08
CA ILE A 168 -9.58 14.19 -1.24
C ILE A 168 -9.01 13.56 -2.51
N LEU A 169 -7.74 13.80 -2.81
CA LEU A 169 -7.07 13.32 -4.02
C LEU A 169 -7.13 11.80 -4.11
N PHE A 170 -6.74 11.11 -3.03
CA PHE A 170 -6.72 9.65 -3.03
C PHE A 170 -8.10 9.02 -2.87
N SER A 171 -9.10 9.73 -2.30
CA SER A 171 -10.49 9.27 -2.37
C SER A 171 -11.01 9.27 -3.80
N VAL A 172 -10.80 10.37 -4.54
CA VAL A 172 -11.21 10.49 -5.95
C VAL A 172 -10.47 9.49 -6.82
N LEU A 173 -9.14 9.40 -6.68
CA LEU A 173 -8.31 8.46 -7.43
C LEU A 173 -8.70 7.01 -7.10
N GLY A 174 -8.89 6.70 -5.83
CA GLY A 174 -9.21 5.36 -5.36
C GLY A 174 -10.57 4.88 -5.86
N TRP A 175 -11.58 5.76 -5.80
CA TRP A 175 -12.92 5.49 -6.32
C TRP A 175 -12.94 5.40 -7.85
N GLY A 176 -12.28 6.33 -8.55
CA GLY A 176 -12.16 6.32 -9.99
C GLY A 176 -11.46 5.05 -10.51
N ALA A 177 -10.35 4.66 -9.90
CA ALA A 177 -9.63 3.43 -10.25
C ALA A 177 -10.48 2.18 -9.99
N TYR A 178 -11.23 2.13 -8.89
CA TYR A 178 -12.18 1.04 -8.62
C TYR A 178 -13.24 0.93 -9.72
N PHE A 179 -13.84 2.05 -10.13
CA PHE A 179 -14.87 2.07 -11.16
C PHE A 179 -14.32 1.66 -12.53
N ILE A 180 -13.14 2.18 -12.89
CA ILE A 180 -12.44 1.83 -14.14
C ILE A 180 -12.08 0.34 -14.16
N ALA A 181 -11.70 -0.25 -13.03
CA ALA A 181 -11.35 -1.66 -12.94
C ALA A 181 -12.45 -2.62 -13.43
N HIS A 182 -13.73 -2.21 -13.36
CA HIS A 182 -14.87 -3.00 -13.82
C HIS A 182 -15.08 -2.93 -15.35
N LYS A 183 -14.44 -1.97 -16.03
CA LYS A 183 -14.52 -1.77 -17.47
C LYS A 183 -13.30 -2.29 -18.23
N LEU A 184 -12.23 -2.64 -17.52
CA LEU A 184 -10.98 -3.12 -18.08
C LEU A 184 -11.00 -4.65 -18.24
N SER A 185 -10.19 -5.16 -19.15
CA SER A 185 -9.90 -6.60 -19.20
C SER A 185 -9.20 -7.05 -17.92
N VAL A 186 -9.29 -8.35 -17.62
CA VAL A 186 -8.80 -8.94 -16.36
C VAL A 186 -7.37 -8.50 -16.03
N ASP A 187 -6.48 -8.55 -17.03
CA ASP A 187 -5.07 -8.17 -16.91
C ASP A 187 -4.86 -6.74 -16.36
N TYR A 188 -5.67 -5.78 -16.82
CA TYR A 188 -5.55 -4.38 -16.41
C TYR A 188 -6.44 -4.04 -15.21
N SER A 189 -7.50 -4.82 -14.97
CA SER A 189 -8.36 -4.68 -13.79
C SER A 189 -7.56 -4.78 -12.50
N HIS A 190 -6.60 -5.72 -12.42
CA HIS A 190 -5.73 -5.88 -11.26
C HIS A 190 -4.84 -4.66 -10.98
N LEU A 191 -4.39 -3.95 -12.02
CA LEU A 191 -3.63 -2.71 -11.87
C LEU A 191 -4.48 -1.62 -11.22
N ALA A 192 -5.68 -1.40 -11.76
CA ALA A 192 -6.61 -0.40 -11.27
C ALA A 192 -7.09 -0.71 -9.84
N ILE A 193 -7.33 -1.98 -9.50
CA ILE A 193 -7.62 -2.40 -8.12
C ILE A 193 -6.45 -2.12 -7.18
N ALA A 194 -5.20 -2.33 -7.60
CA ALA A 194 -4.06 -2.03 -6.75
C ALA A 194 -3.86 -0.53 -6.51
N VAL A 195 -4.05 0.30 -7.54
CA VAL A 195 -4.11 1.77 -7.37
C VAL A 195 -5.22 2.11 -6.38
N SER A 196 -6.43 1.57 -6.56
CA SER A 196 -7.58 1.81 -5.68
C SER A 196 -7.28 1.48 -4.22
N ARG A 197 -6.71 0.30 -3.96
CA ARG A 197 -6.35 -0.14 -2.61
C ARG A 197 -5.23 0.70 -2.01
N THR A 198 -4.20 1.03 -2.78
CA THR A 198 -3.09 1.90 -2.33
C THR A 198 -3.60 3.28 -1.96
N SER A 199 -4.49 3.85 -2.77
CA SER A 199 -5.17 5.11 -2.47
C SER A 199 -5.96 5.03 -1.15
N LEU A 200 -6.64 3.92 -0.87
CA LEU A 200 -7.34 3.75 0.41
C LEU A 200 -6.40 3.77 1.62
N PHE A 201 -5.20 3.20 1.52
CA PHE A 201 -4.17 3.35 2.57
C PHE A 201 -3.77 4.83 2.74
N LEU A 202 -3.54 5.54 1.64
CA LEU A 202 -3.14 6.95 1.66
C LEU A 202 -4.24 7.87 2.23
N VAL A 203 -5.51 7.60 1.94
CA VAL A 203 -6.65 8.29 2.56
C VAL A 203 -6.62 8.11 4.08
N ASN A 204 -6.42 6.88 4.56
CA ASN A 204 -6.36 6.63 5.99
C ASN A 204 -5.12 7.28 6.64
N PHE A 205 -3.97 7.32 5.96
CA PHE A 205 -2.79 8.05 6.43
C PHE A 205 -3.04 9.55 6.51
N GLY A 206 -3.72 10.13 5.52
CA GLY A 206 -4.14 11.53 5.56
C GLY A 206 -5.03 11.81 6.77
N PHE A 207 -6.08 11.00 6.99
CA PHE A 207 -6.92 11.14 8.18
C PHE A 207 -6.16 10.92 9.48
N TRP A 208 -5.23 9.96 9.53
CA TRP A 208 -4.48 9.66 10.74
C TRP A 208 -3.62 10.84 11.17
N VAL A 209 -2.78 11.34 10.27
CA VAL A 209 -1.93 12.52 10.53
C VAL A 209 -2.80 13.74 10.80
N GLY A 210 -3.85 13.98 10.00
CA GLY A 210 -4.78 15.09 10.21
C GLY A 210 -5.48 15.03 11.57
N SER A 211 -5.77 13.84 12.11
CA SER A 211 -6.43 13.67 13.41
C SER A 211 -5.53 13.97 14.62
N LEU A 212 -4.23 14.13 14.40
CA LEU A 212 -3.24 14.49 15.42
C LEU A 212 -2.88 15.97 15.37
N TRP A 213 -2.80 16.55 14.17
CA TRP A 213 -2.22 17.89 13.99
C TRP A 213 -3.08 18.86 13.15
N GLY A 214 -4.23 18.43 12.64
CA GLY A 214 -5.05 19.24 11.74
C GLY A 214 -4.43 19.42 10.35
N ASP A 215 -4.84 20.47 9.64
CA ASP A 215 -4.29 20.84 8.33
C ASP A 215 -4.22 22.37 8.18
N SER A 216 -3.04 22.87 7.78
CA SER A 216 -2.78 24.30 7.55
C SER A 216 -2.99 24.73 6.08
N LEU A 217 -3.43 23.82 5.20
CA LEU A 217 -3.65 24.04 3.75
C LEU A 217 -2.51 24.81 3.07
N TRP A 218 -1.29 24.27 3.09
CA TRP A 218 -0.08 24.86 2.48
C TRP A 218 0.52 26.09 3.16
N LEU A 219 -0.13 26.71 4.16
CA LEU A 219 0.45 27.89 4.83
C LEU A 219 1.79 27.60 5.54
N GLN A 220 2.06 26.33 5.85
CA GLN A 220 3.26 25.87 6.55
C GLN A 220 4.09 24.88 5.76
N ASN A 221 4.05 24.96 4.43
CA ASN A 221 4.74 23.98 3.61
C ASN A 221 6.26 23.94 3.87
N ASP A 222 6.84 25.02 4.40
CA ASP A 222 8.27 25.14 4.70
C ASP A 222 8.60 25.14 6.21
N SER A 223 7.59 25.21 7.09
CA SER A 223 7.78 25.26 8.54
C SER A 223 7.37 23.96 9.22
N TRP A 224 8.31 23.33 9.92
CA TRP A 224 8.06 22.14 10.74
C TRP A 224 7.62 22.52 12.15
N SER A 225 6.52 23.27 12.25
CA SER A 225 5.90 23.60 13.53
C SER A 225 4.56 22.88 13.64
N PHE A 226 4.37 22.15 14.73
CA PHE A 226 3.09 21.50 15.04
C PHE A 226 2.22 22.36 15.99
N ASP A 227 2.80 23.42 16.56
CA ASP A 227 2.18 24.30 17.57
C ASP A 227 1.99 25.72 17.02
N SER A 228 1.23 25.82 15.93
CA SER A 228 1.09 27.05 15.17
C SER A 228 -0.36 27.54 15.12
N SER A 229 -0.56 28.85 15.24
CA SER A 229 -1.86 29.51 15.12
C SER A 229 -2.54 29.37 13.75
N ASP A 230 -1.81 28.90 12.74
CA ASP A 230 -2.25 28.93 11.33
C ASP A 230 -2.86 27.61 10.85
N ILE A 231 -3.22 26.72 11.78
CA ILE A 231 -4.03 25.54 11.47
C ILE A 231 -5.43 26.02 11.07
N ILE A 232 -5.81 25.77 9.82
CA ILE A 232 -7.11 26.18 9.28
C ILE A 232 -8.18 25.13 9.61
N ILE A 233 -7.84 23.85 9.46
CA ILE A 233 -8.73 22.74 9.73
C ILE A 233 -8.26 22.05 11.00
N PRO A 234 -9.06 22.06 12.07
CA PRO A 234 -8.65 21.51 13.34
C PRO A 234 -8.54 19.98 13.29
N ASP A 235 -7.69 19.44 14.15
CA ASP A 235 -7.45 18.01 14.36
C ASP A 235 -8.74 17.20 14.63
N TRP A 236 -9.62 17.72 15.49
CA TRP A 236 -10.87 17.05 15.85
C TRP A 236 -11.78 16.83 14.64
N PHE A 237 -11.71 17.69 13.63
CA PHE A 237 -12.50 17.52 12.39
C PHE A 237 -12.09 16.22 11.70
N PHE A 238 -10.79 15.99 11.53
CA PHE A 238 -10.28 14.75 10.96
C PHE A 238 -10.61 13.56 11.84
N ALA A 239 -10.47 13.68 13.16
CA ALA A 239 -10.77 12.59 14.09
C ALA A 239 -12.23 12.11 13.96
N TRP A 240 -13.20 13.04 14.02
CA TRP A 240 -14.62 12.70 13.94
C TRP A 240 -15.04 12.21 12.55
N VAL A 241 -14.60 12.90 11.49
CA VAL A 241 -14.93 12.50 10.12
C VAL A 241 -14.35 11.12 9.81
N TRP A 242 -13.12 10.84 10.25
CA TRP A 242 -12.50 9.54 10.06
C TRP A 242 -13.23 8.44 10.82
N ALA A 243 -13.58 8.66 12.10
CA ALA A 243 -14.35 7.71 12.90
C ALA A 243 -15.69 7.34 12.24
N ILE A 244 -16.47 8.35 11.84
CA ILE A 244 -17.77 8.15 11.18
C ILE A 244 -17.58 7.39 9.86
N THR A 245 -16.57 7.77 9.08
CA THR A 245 -16.27 7.14 7.79
C THR A 245 -15.86 5.68 7.98
N LEU A 246 -14.97 5.38 8.92
CA LEU A 246 -14.52 4.01 9.22
C LEU A 246 -15.68 3.12 9.66
N ILE A 247 -16.53 3.59 10.58
CA ILE A 247 -17.69 2.82 11.05
C ILE A 247 -18.67 2.59 9.90
N GLY A 248 -19.08 3.66 9.21
CA GLY A 248 -20.06 3.58 8.12
C GLY A 248 -19.60 2.68 6.98
N THR A 249 -18.34 2.83 6.56
CA THR A 249 -17.76 2.00 5.49
C THR A 249 -17.51 0.57 5.91
N THR A 250 -17.15 0.30 7.17
CA THR A 250 -17.01 -1.06 7.69
C THR A 250 -18.35 -1.78 7.72
N ILE A 251 -19.42 -1.14 8.19
CA ILE A 251 -20.77 -1.70 8.20
C ILE A 251 -21.25 -1.99 6.77
N TRP A 252 -21.05 -1.04 5.85
CA TRP A 252 -21.37 -1.24 4.43
C TRP A 252 -20.59 -2.40 3.83
N ALA A 253 -19.27 -2.43 4.04
CA ALA A 253 -18.40 -3.48 3.54
C ALA A 253 -18.80 -4.86 4.09
N ALA A 254 -19.20 -4.91 5.36
CA ALA A 254 -19.66 -6.13 6.00
C ALA A 254 -20.96 -6.65 5.39
N ARG A 255 -21.94 -5.76 5.15
CA ARG A 255 -23.21 -6.10 4.47
C ARG A 255 -23.00 -6.57 3.03
N GLN A 256 -21.96 -6.08 2.37
CA GLN A 256 -21.63 -6.43 0.99
C GLN A 256 -20.60 -7.58 0.87
N ASN A 257 -20.31 -8.28 1.98
CA ASN A 257 -19.34 -9.37 2.05
C ASN A 257 -17.95 -9.01 1.46
N ARG A 258 -17.53 -7.74 1.62
CA ARG A 258 -16.24 -7.24 1.13
C ARG A 258 -15.14 -7.50 2.17
N ARG A 259 -14.75 -8.77 2.32
CA ARG A 259 -13.77 -9.23 3.33
C ARG A 259 -12.50 -8.39 3.42
N TRP A 260 -11.87 -8.08 2.27
CA TRP A 260 -10.66 -7.25 2.25
C TRP A 260 -10.89 -5.86 2.86
N ALA A 261 -12.01 -5.21 2.50
CA ALA A 261 -12.33 -3.87 2.98
C ALA A 261 -12.64 -3.90 4.48
N VAL A 262 -13.40 -4.88 4.98
CA VAL A 262 -13.68 -5.01 6.43
C VAL A 262 -12.41 -5.18 7.23
N ASN A 263 -11.50 -6.05 6.81
CA ASN A 263 -10.23 -6.25 7.53
C ASN A 263 -9.38 -4.98 7.51
N ALA A 264 -9.22 -4.33 6.35
CA ALA A 264 -8.43 -3.10 6.24
C ALA A 264 -9.00 -1.96 7.07
N LEU A 265 -10.31 -1.71 6.99
CA LEU A 265 -10.99 -0.65 7.74
C LEU A 265 -11.02 -0.93 9.24
N SER A 266 -11.12 -2.20 9.65
CA SER A 266 -11.03 -2.57 11.08
C SER A 266 -9.65 -2.28 11.65
N VAL A 267 -8.58 -2.56 10.90
CA VAL A 267 -7.20 -2.22 11.30
C VAL A 267 -7.04 -0.72 11.44
N PHE A 268 -7.49 0.07 10.47
CA PHE A 268 -7.43 1.53 10.57
C PHE A 268 -8.33 2.10 11.66
N GLY A 269 -9.48 1.47 11.92
CA GLY A 269 -10.33 1.77 13.07
C GLY A 269 -9.63 1.56 14.41
N MET A 270 -8.84 0.48 14.53
CA MET A 270 -7.99 0.25 15.70
C MET A 270 -6.88 1.28 15.82
N ILE A 271 -6.21 1.62 14.71
CA ILE A 271 -5.17 2.67 14.70
C ILE A 271 -5.77 4.00 15.16
N HIS A 272 -6.93 4.39 14.61
CA HIS A 272 -7.63 5.59 14.99
C HIS A 272 -8.01 5.58 16.48
N PHE A 273 -8.64 4.50 16.94
CA PHE A 273 -9.01 4.33 18.35
C PHE A 273 -7.79 4.47 19.27
N TYR A 274 -6.70 3.76 18.99
CA TYR A 274 -5.50 3.82 19.84
C TYR A 274 -4.85 5.17 19.84
N THR A 275 -4.74 5.80 18.68
CA THR A 275 -4.16 7.13 18.55
C THR A 275 -4.93 8.07 19.47
N GLN A 276 -6.24 8.19 19.29
CA GLN A 276 -7.07 9.09 20.09
C GLN A 276 -7.11 8.68 21.57
N TYR A 277 -7.12 7.38 21.87
CA TYR A 277 -7.11 6.87 23.24
C TYR A 277 -5.85 7.29 24.00
N PHE A 278 -4.66 7.15 23.40
CA PHE A 278 -3.41 7.50 24.05
C PHE A 278 -3.14 9.01 24.05
N GLU A 279 -3.56 9.74 23.02
CA GLU A 279 -3.45 11.21 23.04
C GLU A 279 -4.30 11.83 24.16
N ASN A 280 -5.49 11.29 24.42
CA ASN A 280 -6.39 11.86 25.43
C ASN A 280 -6.16 11.33 26.86
N LEU A 281 -5.72 10.08 27.02
CA LEU A 281 -5.59 9.42 28.33
C LEU A 281 -4.14 9.17 28.75
N GLY A 282 -3.18 9.35 27.85
CA GLY A 282 -1.76 9.06 28.07
C GLY A 282 -1.43 7.57 28.16
N ALA A 283 -0.13 7.26 28.14
CA ALA A 283 0.41 5.90 28.15
C ALA A 283 0.78 5.42 29.58
N SER A 284 -0.22 5.33 30.47
CA SER A 284 -0.08 4.68 31.77
C SER A 284 -0.15 3.15 31.66
N PRO A 285 0.36 2.37 32.63
CA PRO A 285 0.22 0.92 32.63
C PRO A 285 -1.24 0.45 32.52
N THR A 286 -2.17 1.14 33.19
CA THR A 286 -3.61 0.84 33.14
C THR A 286 -4.20 1.09 31.77
N THR A 287 -3.88 2.23 31.15
CA THR A 287 -4.40 2.57 29.82
C THR A 287 -3.85 1.60 28.77
N VAL A 288 -2.58 1.21 28.85
CA VAL A 288 -1.98 0.18 27.98
C VAL A 288 -2.65 -1.19 28.16
N LEU A 289 -2.94 -1.61 29.39
CA LEU A 289 -3.62 -2.89 29.65
C LEU A 289 -5.03 -2.92 29.05
N ILE A 290 -5.83 -1.86 29.29
CA ILE A 290 -7.18 -1.73 28.75
C ILE A 290 -7.14 -1.73 27.22
N ALA A 291 -6.24 -0.94 26.66
CA ALA A 291 -5.96 -0.92 25.23
C ALA A 291 -5.71 -2.33 24.68
N GLY A 292 -4.81 -3.11 25.29
CA GLY A 292 -4.51 -4.48 24.88
C GLY A 292 -5.71 -5.43 24.91
N ILE A 293 -6.54 -5.37 25.96
CA ILE A 293 -7.76 -6.18 26.08
C ILE A 293 -8.75 -5.86 24.96
N ILE A 294 -8.90 -4.58 24.61
CA ILE A 294 -9.75 -4.13 23.51
C ILE A 294 -9.24 -4.67 22.17
N ALA A 295 -7.93 -4.62 21.90
CA ALA A 295 -7.32 -5.22 20.70
C ALA A 295 -7.66 -6.69 20.57
N LEU A 296 -7.42 -7.46 21.64
CA LEU A 296 -7.64 -8.90 21.63
C LEU A 296 -9.12 -9.23 21.38
N SER A 297 -10.03 -8.49 22.00
CA SER A 297 -11.47 -8.66 21.81
C SER A 297 -11.88 -8.42 20.36
N ILE A 298 -11.36 -7.36 19.73
CA ILE A 298 -11.64 -7.01 18.34
C ILE A 298 -10.98 -8.02 17.39
N ALA A 299 -9.77 -8.48 17.67
CA ALA A 299 -9.11 -9.53 16.90
C ALA A 299 -9.92 -10.83 16.89
N VAL A 300 -10.46 -11.24 18.04
CA VAL A 300 -11.35 -12.41 18.14
C VAL A 300 -12.65 -12.19 17.35
N ALA A 301 -13.27 -11.01 17.45
CA ALA A 301 -14.47 -10.69 16.68
C ALA A 301 -14.22 -10.74 15.17
N LEU A 302 -13.10 -10.18 14.71
CA LEU A 302 -12.70 -10.19 13.31
C LEU A 302 -12.39 -11.62 12.82
N ALA A 303 -11.74 -12.44 13.65
CA ALA A 303 -11.50 -13.84 13.35
C ALA A 303 -12.81 -14.62 13.16
N ARG A 304 -13.78 -14.43 14.07
CA ARG A 304 -15.11 -15.04 13.96
C ARG A 304 -15.85 -14.58 12.71
N TYR A 305 -15.85 -13.28 12.41
CA TYR A 305 -16.46 -12.75 11.20
C TYR A 305 -15.88 -13.36 9.92
N ASN A 306 -14.55 -13.51 9.86
CA ASN A 306 -13.89 -14.15 8.72
C ASN A 306 -14.25 -15.64 8.59
N GLN A 307 -14.46 -16.35 9.70
CA GLN A 307 -14.91 -17.75 9.68
C GLN A 307 -16.36 -17.87 9.19
N THR A 308 -17.26 -16.97 9.59
CA THR A 308 -18.67 -16.99 9.16
C THR A 308 -18.82 -16.76 7.66
N ILE A 309 -18.05 -15.82 7.09
CA ILE A 309 -18.07 -15.57 5.65
C ILE A 309 -17.60 -16.80 4.86
N ASN A 310 -16.52 -17.45 5.30
CA ASN A 310 -16.03 -18.66 4.63
C ASN A 310 -17.07 -19.79 4.67
N SER A 311 -17.90 -19.85 5.72
CA SER A 311 -18.93 -20.88 5.88
C SER A 311 -20.15 -20.61 4.99
N SER A 312 -20.51 -19.35 4.76
CA SER A 312 -21.61 -18.96 3.86
C SER A 312 -21.26 -19.09 2.37
N GLU A 313 -19.98 -19.11 2.00
CA GLU A 313 -19.55 -19.37 0.61
C GLU A 313 -19.61 -20.87 0.25
N LEU A 314 -19.84 -21.76 1.22
CA LEU A 314 -19.88 -23.22 1.05
C LEU A 314 -21.31 -23.80 0.97
N THR A 315 -22.34 -22.96 1.11
CA THR A 315 -23.78 -23.32 1.00
C THR A 315 -24.40 -22.66 -0.21
#